data_AF-A0A662MUA3-F1
#
_entry.id   AF-A0A662MUA3-F1
#
_cell.length_a   1.000
_cell.length_b   1.000
_cell.length_c   1.000
_cell.angle_alpha   90.00
_cell.angle_beta   90.00
_cell.angle_gamma   90.00
#
_symmetry.space_group_name_H-M   'P 1'
#
loop_
_entity.id
_entity.type
_entity.pdbx_description
1 polymer ?
#
loop_
_entity_poly.entity_id
_entity_poly.type
_entity_poly.pdbx_seq_one_letter_code
_entity_poly.pdbx_strand_id
1 'polypeptide(L)'
;MDEIALLNIFLGIMASIGLAYIMFLLLNVFPYFKKSRTLMLIQVIGGLSVLLGIWALRIVNYTKESLNSVYPLLVLAGMSMIILPLVKLRLFKFDRSLILQALLILLSLFPYTVVHVPWNFVPGTFVLAAVLFLIRFPLFLTCLSPLGMVLVNIASWLWVIFAWLRYYLIQTPPTCMSYALLLIPVTSLLLWDFSVIISYENTRRWL
;
A
#
# COMPACT_ATOMS: atom_id res chain seq x y z
N MET A 1 -19.61 16.16 8.36
CA MET A 1 -18.29 15.49 8.32
C MET A 1 -17.42 16.31 7.39
N ASP A 2 -16.19 16.60 7.80
CA ASP A 2 -15.22 17.30 6.96
C ASP A 2 -14.95 16.46 5.70
N GLU A 3 -14.99 17.06 4.52
CA GLU A 3 -14.89 16.32 3.24
C GLU A 3 -13.55 15.58 3.11
N ILE A 4 -12.48 16.12 3.69
CA ILE A 4 -11.16 15.47 3.81
C ILE A 4 -11.26 14.18 4.62
N ALA A 5 -12.14 14.15 5.63
CA ALA A 5 -12.36 12.95 6.42
C ALA A 5 -13.05 11.86 5.60
N LEU A 6 -14.04 12.25 4.81
CA LEU A 6 -14.73 11.34 3.91
C LEU A 6 -13.76 10.76 2.88
N LEU A 7 -12.88 11.58 2.32
CA LEU A 7 -11.90 11.16 1.32
C LEU A 7 -10.82 10.25 1.94
N ASN A 8 -10.42 10.51 3.19
CA ASN A 8 -9.57 9.60 3.94
C ASN A 8 -10.25 8.26 4.22
N ILE A 9 -11.53 8.24 4.59
CA ILE A 9 -12.26 6.98 4.78
C ILE A 9 -12.35 6.23 3.44
N PHE A 10 -12.64 6.93 2.35
CA PHE A 10 -12.71 6.36 1.00
C PHE A 10 -11.40 5.68 0.60
N LEU A 11 -10.25 6.35 0.78
CA LEU A 11 -8.92 5.76 0.58
C LEU A 11 -8.69 4.50 1.44
N GLY A 12 -9.24 4.46 2.65
CA GLY A 12 -9.17 3.29 3.53
C GLY A 12 -9.97 2.10 3.00
N ILE A 13 -11.18 2.36 2.51
CA ILE A 13 -12.06 1.36 1.88
C ILE A 13 -11.37 0.79 0.64
N MET A 14 -10.87 1.64 -0.25
CA MET A 14 -10.15 1.22 -1.46
C MET A 14 -8.94 0.33 -1.14
N ALA A 15 -8.06 0.79 -0.24
CA ALA A 15 -6.92 0.01 0.18
C ALA A 15 -7.33 -1.36 0.78
N SER A 16 -8.44 -1.40 1.51
CA SER A 16 -8.99 -2.63 2.08
C SER A 16 -9.50 -3.59 1.01
N ILE A 17 -10.17 -3.08 -0.02
CA ILE A 17 -10.66 -3.86 -1.16
C ILE A 17 -9.49 -4.51 -1.90
N GLY A 18 -8.51 -3.73 -2.35
CA GLY A 18 -7.35 -4.26 -3.07
C GLY A 18 -6.57 -5.29 -2.24
N LEU A 19 -6.39 -5.03 -0.94
CA LEU A 19 -5.73 -5.97 -0.03
C LEU A 19 -6.53 -7.27 0.13
N ALA A 20 -7.86 -7.19 0.24
CA ALA A 20 -8.72 -8.38 0.31
C ALA A 20 -8.59 -9.24 -0.96
N TYR A 21 -8.59 -8.63 -2.15
CA TYR A 21 -8.40 -9.38 -3.40
C TYR A 21 -7.01 -9.99 -3.53
N ILE A 22 -5.94 -9.30 -3.12
CA ILE A 22 -4.60 -9.90 -3.05
C ILE A 22 -4.60 -11.11 -2.12
N MET A 23 -5.24 -11.00 -0.95
CA MET A 23 -5.35 -12.12 -0.01
C MET A 23 -6.10 -13.30 -0.64
N PHE A 24 -7.24 -13.07 -1.29
CA PHE A 24 -7.97 -14.13 -1.99
C PHE A 24 -7.14 -14.78 -3.10
N LEU A 25 -6.40 -13.99 -3.87
CA LEU A 25 -5.50 -14.50 -4.89
C LEU A 25 -4.43 -15.42 -4.28
N LEU A 26 -3.82 -14.98 -3.18
CA LEU A 26 -2.77 -15.74 -2.51
C LEU A 26 -3.32 -17.01 -1.84
N LEU A 27 -4.51 -16.95 -1.23
CA LEU A 27 -5.21 -18.11 -0.69
C LEU A 27 -5.48 -19.19 -1.76
N ASN A 28 -5.73 -18.78 -3.01
CA ASN A 28 -5.88 -19.71 -4.13
C ASN A 28 -4.55 -20.29 -4.61
N VAL A 29 -3.45 -19.52 -4.54
CA VAL A 29 -2.13 -19.92 -5.06
C VAL A 29 -1.34 -20.79 -4.07
N PHE A 30 -1.43 -20.51 -2.77
CA PHE A 30 -0.64 -21.24 -1.76
C PHE A 30 -0.83 -22.75 -1.71
N PRO A 31 -2.04 -23.33 -1.85
CA PRO A 31 -2.27 -24.77 -1.76
C PRO A 31 -1.34 -25.60 -2.68
N TYR A 32 -0.87 -25.02 -3.78
CA TYR A 32 0.01 -25.67 -4.74
C TYR A 32 1.50 -25.75 -4.30
N PHE A 33 1.88 -25.20 -3.16
CA PHE A 33 3.26 -25.23 -2.65
C PHE A 33 3.43 -26.16 -1.43
N LYS A 34 4.42 -27.06 -1.46
CA LYS A 34 4.86 -27.83 -0.27
C LYS A 34 5.37 -26.85 0.79
N LYS A 35 4.68 -26.74 1.94
CA LYS A 35 4.81 -25.75 3.06
C LYS A 35 3.81 -24.57 3.06
N SER A 36 2.70 -24.70 2.34
CA SER A 36 1.66 -23.66 2.19
C SER A 36 1.01 -23.20 3.50
N ARG A 37 0.65 -24.10 4.42
CA ARG A 37 -0.24 -23.79 5.54
C ARG A 37 0.30 -22.74 6.52
N THR A 38 1.57 -22.83 6.91
CA THR A 38 2.19 -21.85 7.82
C THR A 38 2.38 -20.50 7.14
N LEU A 39 2.79 -20.50 5.87
CA LEU A 39 2.98 -19.27 5.08
C LEU A 39 1.65 -18.54 4.84
N MET A 40 0.59 -19.30 4.58
CA MET A 40 -0.78 -18.82 4.43
C MET A 40 -1.28 -18.18 5.73
N LEU A 41 -1.08 -18.83 6.88
CA LEU A 41 -1.43 -18.25 8.19
C LEU A 41 -0.69 -16.94 8.47
N ILE A 42 0.62 -16.89 8.20
CA ILE A 42 1.43 -15.68 8.35
C ILE A 42 0.85 -14.54 7.50
N GLN A 43 0.47 -14.81 6.25
CA GLN A 43 -0.13 -13.78 5.40
C GLN A 43 -1.49 -13.32 5.90
N VAL A 44 -2.37 -14.22 6.33
CA VAL A 44 -3.70 -13.83 6.85
C VAL A 44 -3.55 -12.94 8.09
N ILE A 45 -2.67 -13.31 9.02
CA ILE A 45 -2.35 -12.49 10.20
C ILE A 45 -1.77 -11.13 9.77
N GLY A 46 -0.86 -11.14 8.79
CA GLY A 46 -0.29 -9.93 8.22
C GLY A 46 -1.34 -9.00 7.61
N GLY A 47 -2.29 -9.55 6.84
CA GLY A 47 -3.39 -8.83 6.21
C GLY A 47 -4.30 -8.17 7.22
N LEU A 48 -4.73 -8.93 8.24
CA LEU A 48 -5.53 -8.41 9.33
C LEU A 48 -4.79 -7.29 10.09
N SER A 49 -3.49 -7.47 10.33
CA SER A 49 -2.64 -6.46 10.97
C SER A 49 -2.57 -5.17 10.15
N VAL A 50 -2.43 -5.25 8.82
CA VAL A 50 -2.46 -4.09 7.93
C VAL A 50 -3.82 -3.41 7.93
N LEU A 51 -4.92 -4.16 7.83
CA LEU A 51 -6.27 -3.60 7.87
C LEU A 51 -6.53 -2.83 9.17
N LEU A 52 -6.24 -3.46 10.30
CA LEU A 52 -6.37 -2.82 11.62
C LEU A 52 -5.51 -1.56 11.71
N GLY A 53 -4.26 -1.61 11.24
CA GLY A 53 -3.36 -0.47 11.25
C GLY A 53 -3.83 0.69 10.36
N ILE A 54 -4.32 0.41 9.15
CA ILE A 54 -4.84 1.44 8.22
C ILE A 54 -6.08 2.11 8.82
N TRP A 55 -7.02 1.33 9.36
CA TRP A 55 -8.23 1.88 9.96
C TRP A 55 -7.93 2.65 11.24
N ALA A 56 -7.06 2.12 12.10
CA ALA A 56 -6.63 2.82 13.31
C ALA A 56 -5.92 4.15 12.99
N LEU A 57 -5.04 4.20 11.98
CA LEU A 57 -4.41 5.45 11.54
C LEU A 57 -5.43 6.49 11.06
N ARG A 58 -6.48 6.04 10.39
CA ARG A 58 -7.52 6.94 9.88
C ARG A 58 -8.46 7.41 10.98
N ILE A 59 -8.74 6.59 12.00
CA ILE A 59 -9.58 6.96 13.15
C ILE A 59 -8.79 7.83 14.14
N VAL A 60 -7.54 7.48 14.44
CA VAL A 60 -6.72 8.13 15.47
C VAL A 60 -6.21 9.50 15.03
N ASN A 61 -6.04 9.76 13.73
CA ASN A 61 -5.75 11.12 13.27
C ASN A 61 -6.85 12.14 13.66
N TYR A 62 -8.03 11.70 14.10
CA TYR A 62 -9.07 12.56 14.69
C TYR A 62 -8.95 12.75 16.21
N THR A 63 -8.27 11.84 16.90
CA THR A 63 -8.08 11.86 18.36
C THR A 63 -6.60 12.17 18.63
N LYS A 64 -6.27 13.40 19.05
CA LYS A 64 -4.91 13.94 19.28
C LYS A 64 -4.08 13.19 20.35
N GLU A 65 -3.91 11.87 20.21
CA GLU A 65 -3.28 11.00 21.22
C GLU A 65 -1.93 10.43 20.75
N SER A 66 -1.10 10.18 21.76
CA SER A 66 0.30 9.73 21.73
C SER A 66 0.53 8.34 21.12
N LEU A 67 -0.52 7.61 20.75
CA LEU A 67 -0.45 6.27 20.14
C LEU A 67 -0.15 6.28 18.63
N ASN A 68 0.06 7.47 18.05
CA ASN A 68 0.19 7.65 16.60
C ASN A 68 1.41 6.91 15.97
N SER A 69 2.39 6.46 16.78
CA SER A 69 3.57 5.72 16.32
C SER A 69 3.39 4.19 16.29
N VAL A 70 2.43 3.63 17.03
CA VAL A 70 2.21 2.18 17.13
C VAL A 70 1.51 1.63 15.89
N TYR A 71 0.54 2.38 15.34
CA TYR A 71 -0.23 1.93 14.18
C TYR A 71 0.58 1.82 12.88
N PRO A 72 1.50 2.76 12.54
CA PRO A 72 2.42 2.58 11.43
C PRO A 72 3.30 1.34 11.59
N LEU A 73 3.78 1.06 12.81
CA LEU A 73 4.59 -0.14 13.09
C LEU A 73 3.76 -1.42 12.90
N LEU A 74 2.49 -1.41 13.31
CA LEU A 74 1.56 -2.51 13.05
C LEU A 74 1.39 -2.74 11.54
N VAL A 75 1.18 -1.68 10.76
CA VAL A 75 1.10 -1.78 9.29
C VAL A 75 2.41 -2.34 8.73
N LEU A 76 3.57 -1.86 9.16
CA LEU A 76 4.86 -2.35 8.67
C LEU A 76 5.09 -3.83 9.01
N ALA A 77 4.77 -4.24 10.24
CA ALA A 77 4.84 -5.63 10.66
C ALA A 77 3.91 -6.50 9.79
N GLY A 78 2.65 -6.10 9.62
CA GLY A 78 1.71 -6.82 8.78
C GLY A 78 2.15 -6.91 7.31
N MET A 79 2.66 -5.82 6.74
CA MET A 79 3.21 -5.79 5.38
C MET A 79 4.41 -6.73 5.23
N SER A 80 5.31 -6.77 6.21
CA SER A 80 6.44 -7.70 6.21
C SER A 80 5.99 -9.16 6.21
N MET A 81 4.94 -9.48 6.97
CA MET A 81 4.32 -10.81 7.00
C MET A 81 3.64 -11.17 5.68
N ILE A 82 3.12 -10.20 4.92
CA ILE A 82 2.58 -10.43 3.58
C ILE A 82 3.72 -10.68 2.58
N ILE A 83 4.78 -9.86 2.60
CA ILE A 83 5.88 -9.90 1.63
C ILE A 83 6.77 -11.14 1.81
N LEU A 84 7.06 -11.53 3.06
CA LEU A 84 8.02 -12.60 3.37
C LEU A 84 7.67 -13.95 2.71
N PRO A 85 6.41 -14.43 2.74
CA PRO A 85 5.99 -15.62 2.02
C PRO A 85 6.16 -15.52 0.51
N LEU A 86 5.90 -14.36 -0.09
CA LEU A 86 6.05 -14.14 -1.54
C LEU A 86 7.52 -14.27 -1.96
N VAL A 87 8.43 -13.71 -1.17
CA VAL A 87 9.88 -13.81 -1.39
C VAL A 87 10.35 -15.26 -1.21
N LYS A 88 9.92 -15.94 -0.13
CA LYS A 88 10.31 -17.35 0.12
C LYS A 88 9.84 -18.30 -0.98
N LEU A 89 8.66 -18.07 -1.54
CA LEU A 89 8.12 -18.87 -2.65
C LEU A 89 8.61 -18.40 -4.03
N ARG A 90 9.48 -17.38 -4.11
CA ARG A 90 9.96 -16.78 -5.37
C ARG A 90 8.83 -16.27 -6.27
N LEU A 91 7.70 -15.91 -5.67
CA LEU A 91 6.54 -15.29 -6.33
C LEU A 91 6.74 -13.78 -6.54
N PHE A 92 7.80 -13.21 -5.98
CA PHE A 92 8.13 -11.80 -6.08
C PHE A 92 9.57 -11.61 -6.58
N LYS A 93 9.77 -10.74 -7.57
CA LYS A 93 11.09 -10.46 -8.14
C LYS A 93 11.41 -8.98 -7.98
N PHE A 94 12.55 -8.68 -7.37
CA PHE A 94 13.01 -7.29 -7.30
C PHE A 94 13.56 -6.85 -8.66
N ASP A 95 12.84 -5.98 -9.35
CA ASP A 95 13.31 -5.34 -10.56
C ASP A 95 13.97 -3.98 -10.26
N ARG A 96 14.79 -3.49 -11.20
CA ARG A 96 15.51 -2.21 -11.03
C ARG A 96 14.56 -1.05 -10.82
N SER A 97 13.36 -1.10 -11.43
CA SER A 97 12.39 -0.03 -11.30
C SER A 97 11.75 0.00 -9.90
N LEU A 98 11.43 -1.13 -9.28
CA LEU A 98 10.94 -1.16 -7.90
C LEU A 98 11.98 -0.63 -6.92
N ILE A 99 13.25 -1.00 -7.10
CA ILE A 99 14.34 -0.50 -6.26
C ILE A 99 14.45 1.02 -6.39
N LEU A 100 14.42 1.55 -7.62
CA LEU A 100 14.46 2.98 -7.88
C LEU A 100 13.28 3.70 -7.22
N GLN A 101 12.06 3.20 -7.39
CA GLN A 101 10.87 3.81 -6.80
C GLN A 101 10.89 3.77 -5.27
N ALA A 102 11.32 2.66 -4.67
CA ALA A 102 11.48 2.55 -3.22
C ALA A 102 12.53 3.55 -2.70
N LEU A 103 13.67 3.69 -3.39
CA LEU A 103 14.68 4.69 -3.06
C LEU A 103 14.13 6.11 -3.18
N LEU A 104 13.38 6.43 -4.24
CA LEU A 104 12.75 7.73 -4.42
C LEU A 104 11.74 8.06 -3.31
N ILE A 105 10.97 7.07 -2.85
CA ILE A 105 10.06 7.24 -1.70
C ILE A 105 10.86 7.48 -0.43
N LEU A 106 11.93 6.71 -0.17
CA LEU A 106 12.76 6.94 1.01
C LEU A 106 13.45 8.32 0.97
N LEU A 107 13.85 8.78 -0.20
CA LEU A 107 14.46 10.10 -0.38
C LEU A 107 13.47 11.24 -0.15
N SER A 108 12.15 10.97 -0.22
CA SER A 108 11.12 11.91 0.20
C SER A 108 11.12 12.19 1.72
N LEU A 109 11.99 11.53 2.49
CA LEU A 109 12.28 11.90 3.87
C LEU A 109 13.10 13.19 4.00
N PHE A 110 13.89 13.55 2.98
CA PHE A 110 14.82 14.68 3.05
C PHE A 110 14.15 16.04 3.35
N PRO A 111 12.98 16.39 2.76
CA PRO A 111 12.27 17.61 3.14
C PRO A 111 11.88 17.67 4.62
N TYR A 112 11.60 16.52 5.26
CA TYR A 112 11.24 16.47 6.67
C TYR A 112 12.42 16.76 7.60
N THR A 113 13.64 16.36 7.23
CA THR A 113 14.83 16.59 8.05
C THR A 113 15.30 18.04 7.98
N VAL A 114 15.18 18.68 6.83
CA VAL A 114 15.54 20.10 6.65
C VAL A 114 14.59 21.01 7.45
N VAL A 115 13.30 20.69 7.47
CA VAL A 115 12.24 21.57 8.03
C VAL A 115 11.79 21.14 9.44
N HIS A 116 12.55 20.27 10.11
CA HIS A 116 12.30 19.86 11.51
C HIS A 116 10.88 19.33 11.75
N VAL A 117 10.35 18.56 10.80
CA VAL A 117 9.04 17.92 10.93
C VAL A 117 9.11 16.82 12.01
N PRO A 118 8.06 16.62 12.83
CA PRO A 118 8.08 15.62 13.89
C PRO A 118 8.45 14.22 13.39
N TRP A 119 9.29 13.50 14.14
CA TRP A 119 9.73 12.14 13.79
C TRP A 119 8.58 11.13 13.59
N ASN A 120 7.38 11.42 14.10
CA ASN A 120 6.17 10.62 13.92
C ASN A 120 5.75 10.45 12.45
N PHE A 121 6.27 11.28 11.52
CA PHE A 121 5.97 11.16 10.09
C PHE A 121 6.88 10.16 9.35
N VAL A 122 8.05 9.82 9.93
CA VAL A 122 9.04 8.90 9.36
C VAL A 122 8.46 7.49 9.14
N PRO A 123 7.76 6.87 10.11
CA PRO A 123 7.10 5.58 9.90
C PRO A 123 6.10 5.60 8.73
N GLY A 124 5.47 6.74 8.47
CA GLY A 124 4.53 6.88 7.35
C GLY A 124 5.20 6.74 5.99
N THR A 125 6.46 7.19 5.82
CA THR A 125 7.18 7.00 4.56
C THR A 125 7.56 5.54 4.34
N PHE A 126 7.92 4.83 5.40
CA PHE A 126 8.12 3.38 5.33
C PHE A 126 6.81 2.65 4.96
N VAL A 127 5.66 3.09 5.48
CA VAL A 127 4.36 2.55 5.08
C VAL A 127 4.09 2.80 3.59
N LEU A 128 4.40 4.00 3.06
CA LEU A 128 4.28 4.28 1.63
C LEU A 128 5.16 3.34 0.79
N ALA A 129 6.41 3.13 1.20
CA ALA A 129 7.31 2.19 0.54
C ALA A 129 6.77 0.75 0.63
N ALA A 130 6.21 0.36 1.77
CA ALA A 130 5.58 -0.94 1.96
C ALA A 130 4.39 -1.13 0.98
N VAL A 131 3.50 -0.14 0.90
CA VAL A 131 2.34 -0.18 -0.01
C VAL A 131 2.76 -0.22 -1.48
N LEU A 132 3.90 0.39 -1.85
CA LEU A 132 4.45 0.27 -3.21
C LEU A 132 4.66 -1.20 -3.61
N PHE A 133 5.11 -2.06 -2.68
CA PHE A 133 5.28 -3.49 -2.96
C PHE A 133 3.94 -4.18 -3.25
N LEU A 134 2.87 -3.80 -2.55
CA LEU A 134 1.52 -4.30 -2.85
C LEU A 134 1.00 -3.77 -4.18
N ILE A 135 1.24 -2.49 -4.49
CA ILE A 135 0.82 -1.89 -5.76
C ILE A 135 1.46 -2.64 -6.92
N ARG A 136 2.76 -2.95 -6.82
CA ARG A 136 3.50 -3.68 -7.86
C ARG A 136 3.27 -5.19 -7.84
N PHE A 137 2.69 -5.75 -6.79
CA PHE A 137 2.48 -7.19 -6.66
C PHE A 137 1.84 -7.84 -7.91
N PRO A 138 0.80 -7.26 -8.54
CA PRO A 138 0.16 -7.86 -9.71
C PRO A 138 1.08 -8.00 -10.94
N LEU A 139 2.13 -7.18 -11.07
CA LEU A 139 3.09 -7.30 -12.18
C LEU A 139 3.87 -8.61 -12.16
N PHE A 140 3.96 -9.25 -10.99
CA PHE A 140 4.65 -10.53 -10.84
C PHE A 140 3.74 -11.73 -11.12
N LEU A 141 2.45 -11.49 -11.33
CA LEU A 141 1.51 -12.51 -11.76
C LEU A 141 1.54 -12.58 -13.29
N THR A 142 1.78 -13.78 -13.83
CA THR A 142 1.84 -14.03 -15.28
C THR A 142 0.50 -13.82 -15.99
N CYS A 143 -0.58 -13.60 -15.26
CA CYS A 143 -1.95 -13.46 -15.77
C CYS A 143 -2.40 -12.01 -16.00
N LEU A 144 -1.49 -11.03 -15.89
CA LEU A 144 -1.82 -9.62 -16.10
C LEU A 144 -1.85 -9.28 -17.60
N SER A 145 -2.91 -8.60 -18.05
CA SER A 145 -2.99 -8.10 -19.43
C SER A 145 -1.98 -6.95 -19.67
N PRO A 146 -1.57 -6.68 -20.92
CA PRO A 146 -0.68 -5.56 -21.23
C PRO A 146 -1.20 -4.21 -20.70
N LEU A 147 -2.52 -4.00 -20.78
CA LEU A 147 -3.17 -2.81 -20.21
C LEU A 147 -3.04 -2.78 -18.68
N GLY A 148 -3.27 -3.91 -17.99
CA GLY A 148 -3.05 -4.00 -16.55
C GLY A 148 -1.61 -3.69 -16.15
N MET A 149 -0.61 -4.13 -16.92
CA MET A 149 0.79 -3.80 -16.67
C MET A 149 1.04 -2.28 -16.74
N VAL A 150 0.47 -1.61 -17.73
CA VAL A 150 0.57 -0.15 -17.87
C VAL A 150 -0.12 0.55 -16.68
N LEU A 151 -1.33 0.12 -16.31
CA LEU A 151 -2.07 0.71 -15.19
C LEU A 151 -1.33 0.57 -13.85
N VAL A 152 -0.77 -0.61 -13.56
CA VAL A 152 0.01 -0.81 -12.33
C VAL A 152 1.30 0.02 -12.35
N ASN A 153 1.96 0.16 -13.50
CA ASN A 153 3.13 1.03 -13.61
C ASN A 153 2.75 2.50 -13.33
N ILE A 154 1.66 3.00 -13.91
CA ILE A 154 1.15 4.35 -13.66
C ILE A 154 0.81 4.50 -12.17
N ALA A 155 0.06 3.58 -11.59
CA ALA A 155 -0.28 3.58 -10.17
C ALA A 155 0.97 3.65 -9.28
N SER A 156 1.98 2.83 -9.57
CA SER A 156 3.23 2.81 -8.81
C SER A 156 3.98 4.15 -8.85
N TRP A 157 3.98 4.84 -10.01
CA TRP A 157 4.60 6.15 -10.15
C TRP A 157 3.79 7.27 -9.50
N LEU A 158 2.45 7.22 -9.59
CA LEU A 158 1.57 8.13 -8.84
C LEU A 158 1.82 8.03 -7.33
N TRP A 159 2.09 6.81 -6.83
CA TRP A 159 2.43 6.60 -5.44
C TRP A 159 3.76 7.25 -5.04
N VAL A 160 4.78 7.18 -5.91
CA VAL A 160 6.05 7.89 -5.72
C VAL A 160 5.82 9.40 -5.70
N ILE A 161 5.07 9.94 -6.66
CA ILE A 161 4.74 11.38 -6.72
C ILE A 161 4.04 11.81 -5.44
N PHE A 162 3.07 11.03 -4.96
CA PHE A 162 2.37 11.31 -3.72
C PHE A 162 3.31 11.34 -2.51
N ALA A 163 4.31 10.45 -2.43
CA ALA A 163 5.27 10.43 -1.33
C ALA A 163 6.07 11.74 -1.20
N TRP A 164 6.36 12.39 -2.33
CA TRP A 164 7.01 13.70 -2.37
C TRP A 164 6.06 14.83 -2.03
N LEU A 165 4.82 14.78 -2.53
CA LEU A 165 3.84 15.84 -2.30
C LEU A 165 3.19 15.80 -0.91
N ARG A 166 3.26 14.65 -0.22
CA ARG A 166 2.71 14.46 1.13
C ARG A 166 3.24 15.46 2.15
N TYR A 167 4.47 15.95 1.96
CA TYR A 167 5.03 17.00 2.80
C TYR A 167 4.15 18.26 2.82
N TYR A 168 3.63 18.68 1.66
CA TYR A 168 2.77 19.86 1.58
C TYR A 168 1.44 19.65 2.29
N LEU A 169 0.88 18.43 2.22
CA LEU A 169 -0.34 18.07 2.96
C LEU A 169 -0.19 18.22 4.48
N ILE A 170 1.03 18.03 5.01
CA ILE A 170 1.29 18.12 6.46
C ILE A 170 1.40 19.59 6.91
N GLN A 171 1.88 20.48 6.03
CA GLN A 171 2.15 21.87 6.39
C GLN A 171 1.01 22.82 6.09
N THR A 172 0.21 22.54 5.05
CA THR A 172 -0.87 23.44 4.64
C THR A 172 -2.13 23.19 5.46
N PRO A 173 -2.86 24.24 5.86
CA PRO A 173 -4.22 24.07 6.37
C PRO A 173 -5.10 23.36 5.33
N PRO A 174 -6.14 22.64 5.78
CA PRO A 174 -7.05 21.91 4.90
C PRO A 174 -7.73 22.88 3.92
N THR A 175 -7.26 22.89 2.68
CA THR A 175 -7.68 23.80 1.61
C THR A 175 -7.83 23.02 0.30
N CYS A 176 -8.32 23.65 -0.78
CA CYS A 176 -8.45 23.02 -2.11
C CYS A 176 -7.19 22.27 -2.58
N MET A 177 -6.00 22.77 -2.21
CA MET A 177 -4.73 22.12 -2.54
C MET A 177 -4.59 20.74 -1.88
N SER A 178 -5.09 20.57 -0.65
CA SER A 178 -5.08 19.30 0.07
C SER A 178 -5.94 18.25 -0.64
N TYR A 179 -7.08 18.66 -1.21
CA TYR A 179 -7.94 17.76 -1.99
C TYR A 179 -7.28 17.30 -3.28
N ALA A 180 -6.69 18.24 -4.03
CA ALA A 180 -5.98 17.91 -5.27
C ALA A 180 -4.84 16.91 -5.02
N LEU A 181 -4.11 17.05 -3.90
CA LEU A 181 -3.06 16.11 -3.52
C LEU A 181 -3.58 14.73 -3.12
N LEU A 182 -4.74 14.64 -2.48
CA LEU A 182 -5.35 13.36 -2.12
C LEU A 182 -6.04 12.66 -3.29
N LEU A 183 -6.33 13.34 -4.41
CA LEU A 183 -6.78 12.67 -5.64
C LEU A 183 -5.71 11.77 -6.27
N ILE A 184 -4.43 12.05 -6.02
CA ILE A 184 -3.31 11.24 -6.51
C ILE A 184 -3.34 9.81 -5.92
N PRO A 185 -3.40 9.61 -4.60
CA PRO A 185 -3.51 8.26 -4.04
C PRO A 185 -4.87 7.61 -4.37
N VAL A 186 -5.95 8.39 -4.55
CA VAL A 186 -7.25 7.84 -4.99
C VAL A 186 -7.12 7.23 -6.39
N THR A 187 -6.60 7.97 -7.35
CA THR A 187 -6.39 7.49 -8.72
C THR A 187 -5.41 6.32 -8.76
N SER A 188 -4.33 6.38 -7.99
CA SER A 188 -3.39 5.26 -7.84
C SER A 188 -4.08 3.99 -7.35
N LEU A 189 -4.90 4.07 -6.29
CA LEU A 189 -5.60 2.91 -5.75
C LEU A 189 -6.68 2.40 -6.71
N LEU A 190 -7.36 3.27 -7.45
CA LEU A 190 -8.37 2.86 -8.44
C LEU A 190 -7.74 2.00 -9.53
N LEU A 191 -6.61 2.45 -10.08
CA LEU A 191 -5.87 1.72 -11.09
C LEU A 191 -5.33 0.39 -10.57
N TRP A 192 -4.86 0.39 -9.32
CA TRP A 192 -4.39 -0.82 -8.65
C TRP A 192 -5.51 -1.82 -8.40
N ASP A 193 -6.62 -1.41 -7.79
CA ASP A 193 -7.79 -2.25 -7.50
C ASP A 193 -8.31 -2.92 -8.79
N PHE A 194 -8.48 -2.14 -9.85
CA PHE A 194 -8.89 -2.67 -11.16
C PHE A 194 -7.94 -3.76 -11.67
N SER A 195 -6.63 -3.53 -11.55
CA SER A 195 -5.60 -4.48 -12.00
C SER A 195 -5.57 -5.74 -11.14
N VAL A 196 -5.74 -5.62 -9.82
CA VAL A 196 -5.78 -6.74 -8.88
C VAL A 196 -7.03 -7.58 -9.13
N ILE A 197 -8.20 -6.96 -9.30
CA ILE A 197 -9.48 -7.67 -9.54
C ILE A 197 -9.38 -8.50 -10.82
N ILE A 198 -8.89 -7.92 -11.93
CA ILE A 198 -8.68 -8.66 -13.18
C ILE A 198 -7.69 -9.81 -12.98
N SER A 199 -6.60 -9.59 -12.24
CA SER A 199 -5.63 -10.64 -11.94
C SER A 199 -6.28 -11.80 -11.19
N TYR A 200 -7.11 -11.49 -10.20
CA TYR A 200 -7.84 -12.48 -9.43
C TYR A 200 -8.83 -13.25 -10.29
N GLU A 201 -9.64 -12.58 -11.10
CA GLU A 201 -10.61 -13.22 -12.00
C GLU A 201 -9.92 -14.15 -12.99
N ASN A 202 -8.82 -13.71 -13.60
CA ASN A 202 -8.03 -14.55 -14.49
C ASN A 202 -7.49 -15.77 -13.75
N THR A 203 -6.80 -15.56 -12.62
CA THR A 203 -6.20 -16.64 -11.84
C THR A 203 -7.26 -17.67 -11.40
N ARG A 204 -8.45 -17.22 -10.97
CA ARG A 204 -9.57 -18.08 -10.59
C ARG A 204 -10.14 -18.91 -11.74
N ARG A 205 -10.06 -18.43 -12.99
CA ARG A 205 -10.52 -19.20 -14.16
C ARG A 205 -9.52 -20.30 -14.56
N TRP A 206 -8.24 -20.12 -14.24
CA TRP A 206 -7.17 -21.04 -14.63
C TRP A 206 -6.85 -22.11 -13.56
N LEU A 207 -7.15 -21.85 -12.29
CA LEU A 207 -6.96 -22.78 -11.15
C LEU A 207 -8.26 -23.51 -10.81
#